data_AF-A0A7Y8HF42-F1
#
_entry.id   AF-A0A7Y8HF42-F1
#
_cell.length_a   1.000
_cell.length_b   1.000
_cell.length_c   1.000
_cell.angle_alpha   90.00
_cell.angle_beta   90.00
_cell.angle_gamma   90.00
#
_symmetry.space_group_name_H-M   'P 1'
#
loop_
_entity.id
_entity.type
_entity.pdbx_description
1 polymer ?
#
loop_
_entity_poly.entity_id
_entity_poly.type
_entity_poly.pdbx_seq_one_letter_code
_entity_poly.pdbx_strand_id
1 'polypeptide(L)'
;MSRRRLLEKSKYISYFDLRDALSQPGCPVCSLAERNSFRFLDALLYERVNDVGTRDGLRKSLGFCNWHAWKCLEVPNAPLGLGIIHHDLLGEILHRLSRLRVPLPIPSFSFRRIWGRRKAKRPLLDRLLTPSDSCPACRSVRFFEQMYLEILLDYIDEEDFGGHFSRSAGVCFPHLTIAIGKYPGHRNLELLIKSQKKKWESLRAELAEFIRKNDYKYSHEPRGAESDSWKRSLEMLAGKREVFPNQVVGKLDGSAGVFIDKVLDPEDKKE
;
A
#
# COMPACT_ATOMS: atom_id res chain seq x y z
N MET A 1 -13.61 -15.03 -26.22
CA MET A 1 -13.55 -13.55 -26.30
C MET A 1 -12.10 -13.11 -26.44
N SER A 2 -11.78 -12.12 -27.28
CA SER A 2 -10.40 -11.59 -27.40
C SER A 2 -9.93 -10.94 -26.10
N ARG A 3 -8.66 -11.15 -25.73
CA ARG A 3 -8.01 -10.58 -24.52
C ARG A 3 -8.19 -9.06 -24.43
N ARG A 4 -8.20 -8.36 -25.57
CA ARG A 4 -8.44 -6.90 -25.66
C ARG A 4 -9.84 -6.50 -25.16
N ARG A 5 -10.87 -7.25 -25.54
CA ARG A 5 -12.27 -6.99 -25.16
C ARG A 5 -12.52 -7.21 -23.66
N LEU A 6 -11.78 -8.14 -23.04
CA LEU A 6 -11.83 -8.36 -21.59
C LEU A 6 -11.17 -7.21 -20.82
N LEU A 7 -10.06 -6.67 -21.33
CA LEU A 7 -9.38 -5.51 -20.75
C LEU A 7 -10.21 -4.22 -20.87
N GLU A 8 -10.88 -4.01 -22.01
CA GLU A 8 -11.80 -2.88 -22.20
C GLU A 8 -12.99 -2.97 -21.25
N LYS A 9 -13.59 -4.17 -21.09
CA LYS A 9 -14.69 -4.39 -20.13
C LYS A 9 -14.23 -4.17 -18.68
N SER A 10 -13.04 -4.63 -18.29
CA SER A 10 -12.53 -4.42 -16.93
C SER A 10 -12.30 -2.93 -16.65
N LYS A 11 -11.72 -2.20 -17.62
CA LYS A 11 -11.50 -0.76 -17.50
C LYS A 11 -12.81 0.01 -17.34
N TYR A 12 -13.86 -0.39 -18.08
CA TYR A 12 -15.20 0.19 -17.94
C TYR A 12 -15.78 -0.01 -16.53
N ILE A 13 -15.72 -1.22 -15.96
CA ILE A 13 -16.21 -1.47 -14.60
C ILE A 13 -15.42 -0.64 -13.58
N SER A 14 -14.08 -0.64 -13.71
CA SER A 14 -13.19 0.11 -12.82
C SER A 14 -13.39 1.63 -12.89
N TYR A 15 -13.86 2.15 -14.02
CA TYR A 15 -14.27 3.55 -14.17
C TYR A 15 -15.44 3.90 -13.24
N PHE A 16 -16.52 3.11 -13.26
CA PHE A 16 -17.67 3.36 -12.39
C PHE A 16 -17.33 3.16 -10.92
N ASP A 17 -16.58 2.11 -10.59
CA ASP A 17 -16.09 1.89 -9.23
C ASP A 17 -15.34 3.13 -8.68
N LEU A 18 -14.47 3.73 -9.51
CA LEU A 18 -13.71 4.91 -9.15
C LEU A 18 -14.57 6.17 -9.04
N ARG A 19 -15.49 6.38 -9.98
CA ARG A 19 -16.44 7.50 -9.92
C ARG A 19 -17.31 7.45 -8.67
N ASP A 20 -17.80 6.26 -8.32
CA ASP A 20 -18.61 6.07 -7.12
C ASP A 20 -17.77 6.29 -5.85
N ALA A 21 -16.51 5.83 -5.84
CA ALA A 21 -15.58 6.05 -4.73
C ALA A 21 -15.20 7.53 -4.55
N LEU A 22 -15.13 8.33 -5.62
CA LEU A 22 -14.88 9.78 -5.55
C LEU A 22 -15.99 10.54 -4.80
N SER A 23 -17.18 9.96 -4.71
CA SER A 23 -18.32 10.55 -3.98
C SER A 23 -18.30 10.21 -2.49
N GLN A 24 -17.33 9.41 -2.03
CA GLN A 24 -17.16 9.04 -0.63
C GLN A 24 -16.04 9.89 0.02
N PRO A 25 -16.05 10.05 1.35
CA PRO A 25 -14.95 10.70 2.06
C PRO A 25 -13.62 9.96 1.88
N GLY A 26 -12.52 10.73 1.88
CA GLY A 26 -11.17 10.17 1.85
C GLY A 26 -10.62 9.90 0.45
N CYS A 27 -9.55 9.10 0.37
CA CYS A 27 -8.91 8.75 -0.89
C CYS A 27 -9.71 7.63 -1.59
N PRO A 28 -10.18 7.84 -2.84
CA PRO A 28 -10.99 6.84 -3.53
C PRO A 28 -10.19 5.57 -3.85
N VAL A 29 -8.89 5.73 -4.17
CA VAL A 29 -8.01 4.61 -4.50
C VAL A 29 -7.72 3.76 -3.26
N CYS A 30 -7.52 4.37 -2.08
CA CYS A 30 -7.42 3.65 -0.82
C CYS A 30 -8.66 2.81 -0.52
N SER A 31 -9.85 3.41 -0.67
CA SER A 31 -11.11 2.73 -0.40
C SER A 31 -11.36 1.56 -1.36
N LEU A 32 -10.99 1.70 -2.64
CA LEU A 32 -11.06 0.60 -3.60
C LEU A 32 -9.98 -0.46 -3.37
N ALA A 33 -8.77 -0.07 -2.96
CA ALA A 33 -7.72 -1.01 -2.58
C ALA A 33 -8.15 -1.90 -1.41
N GLU A 34 -8.81 -1.32 -0.40
CA GLU A 34 -9.41 -2.06 0.71
C GLU A 34 -10.50 -3.03 0.22
N ARG A 35 -11.43 -2.56 -0.61
CA ARG A 35 -12.51 -3.38 -1.16
C ARG A 35 -11.96 -4.54 -1.99
N ASN A 36 -10.97 -4.28 -2.84
CA ASN A 36 -10.32 -5.30 -3.66
C ASN A 36 -9.51 -6.30 -2.82
N SER A 37 -8.92 -5.84 -1.72
CA SER A 37 -8.29 -6.74 -0.74
C SER A 37 -9.30 -7.71 -0.18
N PHE A 38 -10.45 -7.20 0.30
CA PHE A 38 -11.51 -8.04 0.85
C PHE A 38 -12.02 -9.05 -0.18
N ARG A 39 -12.38 -8.59 -1.39
CA ARG A 39 -12.88 -9.47 -2.46
C ARG A 39 -11.88 -10.54 -2.87
N PHE A 40 -10.59 -10.21 -2.90
CA PHE A 40 -9.54 -11.18 -3.19
C PHE A 40 -9.46 -12.25 -2.10
N LEU A 41 -9.45 -11.84 -0.83
CA LEU A 41 -9.36 -12.76 0.31
C LEU A 41 -10.60 -13.65 0.41
N ASP A 42 -11.79 -13.08 0.21
CA ASP A 42 -13.07 -13.81 0.19
C ASP A 42 -13.09 -14.90 -0.90
N ALA A 43 -12.80 -14.54 -2.15
CA ALA A 43 -12.73 -15.50 -3.24
C ALA A 43 -11.65 -16.57 -3.01
N LEU A 44 -10.50 -16.17 -2.42
CA LEU A 44 -9.42 -17.09 -2.09
C LEU A 44 -9.85 -18.12 -1.03
N LEU A 45 -10.42 -17.65 0.07
CA LEU A 45 -10.76 -18.47 1.23
C LEU A 45 -12.01 -19.31 1.02
N TYR A 46 -12.91 -18.90 0.13
CA TYR A 46 -14.12 -19.65 -0.19
C TYR A 46 -13.92 -20.66 -1.33
N GLU A 47 -13.31 -20.25 -2.45
CA GLU A 47 -13.32 -21.04 -3.68
C GLU A 47 -11.96 -21.64 -4.04
N ARG A 48 -10.86 -20.99 -3.64
CA ARG A 48 -9.52 -21.25 -4.22
C ARG A 48 -8.49 -21.77 -3.23
N VAL A 49 -8.93 -22.25 -2.07
CA VAL A 49 -8.06 -22.75 -1.00
C VAL A 49 -7.18 -23.91 -1.46
N ASN A 50 -7.64 -24.69 -2.45
CA ASN A 50 -6.94 -25.86 -3.00
C ASN A 50 -6.26 -25.60 -4.37
N ASP A 51 -6.33 -24.38 -4.91
CA ASP A 51 -5.75 -24.05 -6.21
C ASP A 51 -4.21 -24.08 -6.18
N VAL A 52 -3.59 -24.92 -7.01
CA VAL A 52 -2.14 -25.19 -6.98
C VAL A 52 -1.31 -23.91 -7.16
N GLY A 53 -1.68 -23.06 -8.12
CA GLY A 53 -0.94 -21.82 -8.39
C GLY A 53 -1.01 -20.83 -7.22
N THR A 54 -2.17 -20.75 -6.58
CA THR A 54 -2.37 -19.93 -5.38
C THR A 54 -1.54 -20.44 -4.19
N ARG A 55 -1.48 -21.75 -3.97
CA ARG A 55 -0.66 -22.36 -2.90
C ARG A 55 0.82 -22.14 -3.09
N ASP A 56 1.31 -22.32 -4.31
CA ASP A 56 2.70 -22.02 -4.65
C ASP A 56 3.04 -20.55 -4.38
N GLY A 57 2.16 -19.62 -4.80
CA GLY A 57 2.32 -18.20 -4.52
C GLY A 57 2.41 -17.89 -3.02
N LEU A 58 1.56 -18.49 -2.20
CA LEU A 58 1.58 -18.32 -0.74
C LEU A 58 2.85 -18.89 -0.09
N ARG A 59 3.34 -20.06 -0.53
CA ARG A 59 4.60 -20.62 0.00
C ARG A 59 5.81 -19.75 -0.36
N LYS A 60 5.86 -19.20 -1.58
CA LYS A 60 6.92 -18.28 -2.02
C LYS A 60 6.90 -16.96 -1.24
N SER A 61 5.71 -16.46 -0.92
CA SER A 61 5.54 -15.24 -0.12
C SER A 61 5.58 -15.45 1.40
N LEU A 62 5.78 -16.69 1.87
CA LEU A 62 5.66 -17.07 3.29
C LEU A 62 4.31 -16.69 3.92
N GLY A 63 3.24 -16.72 3.12
CA GLY A 63 1.89 -16.33 3.51
C GLY A 63 1.54 -14.90 3.11
N PHE A 64 0.61 -14.31 3.86
CA PHE A 64 0.16 -12.94 3.64
C PHE A 64 1.07 -11.93 4.35
N CYS A 65 1.05 -10.68 3.89
CA CYS A 65 1.63 -9.58 4.66
C CYS A 65 0.82 -9.35 5.95
N ASN A 66 1.37 -8.61 6.91
CA ASN A 66 0.69 -8.33 8.18
C ASN A 66 -0.74 -7.79 7.98
N TRP A 67 -0.92 -6.82 7.10
CA TRP A 67 -2.24 -6.28 6.78
C TRP A 67 -3.22 -7.37 6.30
N HIS A 68 -2.87 -8.11 5.25
CA HIS A 68 -3.77 -9.10 4.67
C HIS A 68 -3.98 -10.32 5.57
N ALA A 69 -3.00 -10.68 6.41
CA ALA A 69 -3.17 -11.73 7.40
C ALA A 69 -4.27 -11.37 8.41
N TRP A 70 -4.25 -10.16 8.97
CA TRP A 70 -5.27 -9.71 9.92
C TRP A 70 -6.60 -9.39 9.25
N LYS A 71 -6.60 -8.87 8.01
CA LYS A 71 -7.82 -8.62 7.25
C LYS A 71 -8.61 -9.90 6.93
N CYS A 72 -7.97 -11.06 6.93
CA CYS A 72 -8.69 -12.33 6.77
C CYS A 72 -9.74 -12.59 7.87
N LEU A 73 -9.60 -11.98 9.05
CA LEU A 73 -10.59 -12.10 10.13
C LEU A 73 -11.90 -11.37 9.83
N GLU A 74 -11.89 -10.45 8.87
CA GLU A 74 -13.10 -9.74 8.42
C GLU A 74 -13.89 -10.57 7.40
N VAL A 75 -13.28 -11.60 6.81
CA VAL A 75 -13.89 -12.40 5.73
C VAL A 75 -14.84 -13.45 6.32
N PRO A 76 -16.11 -13.50 5.87
CA PRO A 76 -17.04 -14.56 6.27
C PRO A 76 -16.53 -15.95 5.86
N ASN A 77 -16.79 -16.97 6.69
CA ASN A 77 -16.38 -18.36 6.43
C ASN A 77 -14.86 -18.59 6.25
N ALA A 78 -14.03 -17.61 6.60
CA ALA A 78 -12.57 -17.71 6.57
C ALA A 78 -11.94 -18.87 7.38
N PRO A 79 -12.47 -19.33 8.54
CA PRO A 79 -11.72 -20.22 9.43
C PRO A 79 -11.20 -21.51 8.79
N LEU A 80 -12.01 -22.20 7.97
CA LEU A 80 -11.58 -23.44 7.32
C LEU A 80 -10.50 -23.19 6.27
N GLY A 81 -10.72 -22.20 5.38
CA GLY A 81 -9.75 -21.84 4.35
C GLY A 81 -8.43 -21.38 4.95
N LEU A 82 -8.48 -20.59 6.02
CA LEU A 82 -7.31 -20.17 6.78
C LEU A 82 -6.60 -21.36 7.43
N GLY A 83 -7.33 -22.28 8.05
CA GLY A 83 -6.74 -23.48 8.65
C GLY A 83 -5.96 -24.32 7.64
N ILE A 84 -6.53 -24.56 6.45
CA ILE A 84 -5.86 -25.32 5.38
C ILE A 84 -4.62 -24.57 4.86
N ILE A 85 -4.70 -23.26 4.65
CA ILE A 85 -3.56 -22.42 4.22
C ILE A 85 -2.44 -22.43 5.28
N HIS A 86 -2.77 -22.17 6.53
CA HIS A 86 -1.78 -22.03 7.60
C HIS A 86 -1.17 -23.36 8.00
N HIS A 87 -1.91 -24.48 7.94
CA HIS A 87 -1.34 -25.81 8.16
C HIS A 87 -0.16 -26.11 7.20
N ASP A 88 -0.33 -25.83 5.92
CA ASP A 88 0.71 -26.01 4.89
C ASP A 88 1.84 -25.00 5.01
N LEU A 89 1.53 -23.72 5.28
CA LEU A 89 2.57 -22.70 5.51
C LEU A 89 3.42 -23.04 6.74
N LEU A 90 2.81 -23.51 7.83
CA LEU A 90 3.53 -23.98 9.00
C LEU A 90 4.37 -25.22 8.68
N GLY A 91 3.84 -26.16 7.88
CA GLY A 91 4.61 -27.30 7.38
C GLY A 91 5.85 -26.87 6.59
N GLU A 92 5.71 -25.91 5.66
CA GLU A 92 6.81 -25.33 4.89
C GLU A 92 7.84 -24.64 5.80
N ILE A 93 7.39 -23.84 6.77
CA ILE A 93 8.27 -23.17 7.72
C ILE A 93 9.03 -24.19 8.59
N LEU A 94 8.34 -25.21 9.12
CA LEU A 94 8.96 -26.29 9.90
C LEU A 94 9.98 -27.06 9.05
N HIS A 95 9.67 -27.32 7.78
CA HIS A 95 10.63 -27.91 6.84
C HIS A 95 11.87 -27.03 6.66
N ARG A 96 11.71 -25.73 6.42
CA ARG A 96 12.84 -24.78 6.33
C ARG A 96 13.67 -24.73 7.61
N LEU A 97 13.01 -24.67 8.78
CA LEU A 97 13.66 -24.67 10.09
C LEU A 97 14.45 -25.96 10.33
N SER A 98 13.92 -27.14 9.96
CA SER A 98 14.62 -28.42 10.11
C SER A 98 15.90 -28.51 9.28
N ARG A 99 15.98 -27.77 8.17
CA ARG A 99 17.16 -27.70 7.30
C ARG A 99 18.22 -26.74 7.81
N LEU A 100 17.93 -25.97 8.86
CA LEU A 100 18.91 -25.10 9.48
C LEU A 100 19.91 -25.90 10.27
N ARG A 101 21.15 -25.79 9.81
CA ARG A 101 22.31 -26.08 10.64
C ARG A 101 22.74 -24.75 11.24
N VAL A 102 22.25 -24.47 12.45
CA VAL A 102 22.84 -23.43 13.28
C VAL A 102 24.09 -24.06 13.90
N PRO A 103 25.31 -23.66 13.50
CA PRO A 103 26.49 -24.13 14.21
C PRO A 103 26.37 -23.65 15.66
N LEU A 104 26.23 -24.60 16.59
CA LEU A 104 26.37 -24.32 18.00
C LEU A 104 27.77 -23.71 18.20
N PRO A 105 27.90 -22.58 18.91
CA PRO A 105 29.22 -22.07 19.26
C PRO A 105 29.87 -23.08 20.21
N ILE A 106 30.67 -24.01 19.66
CA ILE A 106 31.55 -24.84 20.47
C ILE A 106 32.58 -23.87 21.07
N PRO A 107 32.71 -23.78 22.41
CA PRO A 107 33.75 -22.98 23.03
C PRO A 107 35.09 -23.69 22.80
N SER A 108 35.66 -23.57 21.60
CA SER A 108 37.04 -23.99 21.37
C SER A 108 37.94 -22.93 22.00
N PHE A 109 38.54 -23.28 23.14
CA PHE A 109 39.65 -22.55 23.75
C PHE A 109 40.89 -22.74 22.86
N SER A 110 40.89 -22.09 21.70
CA SER A 110 42.05 -22.03 20.81
C SER A 110 42.33 -20.57 20.52
N PHE A 111 43.32 -20.06 21.24
CA PHE A 111 43.91 -18.74 21.13
C PHE A 111 44.69 -18.61 19.80
N ARG A 112 44.02 -18.74 18.64
CA ARG A 112 44.64 -18.51 17.32
C ARG A 112 43.61 -18.35 16.19
N ARG A 113 43.01 -17.15 16.10
CA ARG A 113 42.77 -16.41 14.84
C ARG A 113 41.96 -15.14 15.12
N ILE A 114 42.67 -14.11 15.55
CA ILE A 114 42.35 -12.74 15.19
C ILE A 114 42.79 -12.59 13.73
N TRP A 115 42.01 -11.89 12.91
CA TRP A 115 42.08 -11.73 11.43
C TRP A 115 41.12 -12.62 10.64
N GLY A 116 39.91 -12.09 10.45
CA GLY A 116 38.93 -12.62 9.50
C GLY A 116 37.54 -12.03 9.78
N ARG A 117 37.18 -10.94 9.10
CA ARG A 117 35.85 -10.33 9.11
C ARG A 117 34.78 -11.42 8.96
N ARG A 118 34.01 -11.71 10.02
CA ARG A 118 32.87 -12.64 10.00
C ARG A 118 31.70 -12.06 9.19
N LYS A 119 31.81 -12.03 7.85
CA LYS A 119 30.66 -11.97 6.94
C LYS A 119 30.04 -13.38 6.85
N ALA A 120 29.33 -13.83 7.88
CA ALA A 120 28.76 -15.18 7.86
C ALA A 120 27.45 -15.39 8.66
N LYS A 121 26.77 -14.33 9.10
CA LYS A 121 25.47 -14.46 9.81
C LYS A 121 24.24 -14.07 9.00
N ARG A 122 24.38 -13.26 7.94
CA ARG A 122 23.27 -12.84 7.08
C ARG A 122 22.66 -13.93 6.17
N PRO A 123 23.44 -14.83 5.51
CA PRO A 123 22.86 -15.71 4.49
C PRO A 123 21.95 -16.82 5.04
N LEU A 124 22.01 -17.13 6.35
CA LEU A 124 21.13 -18.12 6.97
C LEU A 124 19.74 -17.53 7.26
N LEU A 125 19.71 -16.33 7.85
CA LEU A 125 18.48 -15.60 8.15
C LEU A 125 17.75 -15.18 6.86
N ASP A 126 18.49 -14.73 5.85
CA ASP A 126 17.92 -14.35 4.55
C ASP A 126 17.26 -15.57 3.86
N ARG A 127 17.82 -16.78 3.98
CA ARG A 127 17.21 -18.00 3.42
C ARG A 127 15.93 -18.45 4.14
N LEU A 128 15.75 -18.06 5.39
CA LEU A 128 14.60 -18.44 6.21
C LEU A 128 13.46 -17.45 6.13
N LEU A 129 13.80 -16.17 6.27
CA LEU A 129 12.87 -15.11 6.61
C LEU A 129 12.56 -14.21 5.42
N THR A 130 13.36 -14.27 4.36
CA THR A 130 13.11 -13.47 3.17
C THR A 130 12.15 -14.23 2.24
N PRO A 131 10.91 -13.75 2.07
CA PRO A 131 10.03 -14.29 1.07
C PRO A 131 10.62 -14.03 -0.33
N SER A 132 10.49 -15.01 -1.24
CA SER A 132 10.99 -14.87 -2.62
C SER A 132 9.98 -14.17 -3.53
N ASP A 133 8.77 -13.92 -3.03
CA ASP A 133 7.70 -13.19 -3.72
C ASP A 133 6.89 -12.33 -2.73
N SER A 134 6.16 -11.36 -3.26
CA SER A 134 5.26 -10.50 -2.50
C SER A 134 3.95 -11.19 -2.14
N CYS A 135 3.26 -10.73 -1.09
CA CYS A 135 1.92 -11.21 -0.71
C CYS A 135 0.96 -11.26 -1.93
N PRO A 136 0.29 -12.39 -2.22
CA PRO A 136 -0.62 -12.52 -3.36
C PRO A 136 -1.76 -11.50 -3.37
N ALA A 137 -2.33 -11.18 -2.20
CA ALA A 137 -3.34 -10.15 -2.06
C ALA A 137 -2.77 -8.75 -2.39
N CYS A 138 -1.58 -8.40 -1.90
CA CYS A 138 -0.90 -7.17 -2.29
C CYS A 138 -0.67 -7.06 -3.80
N ARG A 139 -0.31 -8.17 -4.47
CA ARG A 139 -0.14 -8.16 -5.94
C ARG A 139 -1.43 -7.83 -6.66
N SER A 140 -2.54 -8.46 -6.24
CA SER A 140 -3.88 -8.17 -6.78
C SER A 140 -4.26 -6.71 -6.57
N VAL A 141 -4.09 -6.19 -5.35
CA VAL A 141 -4.40 -4.80 -5.00
C VAL A 141 -3.58 -3.82 -5.82
N ARG A 142 -2.27 -4.02 -5.93
CA ARG A 142 -1.37 -3.14 -6.73
C ARG A 142 -1.76 -3.09 -8.19
N PHE A 143 -2.25 -4.20 -8.77
CA PHE A 143 -2.73 -4.22 -10.14
C PHE A 143 -3.93 -3.28 -10.32
N PHE A 144 -4.94 -3.37 -9.44
CA PHE A 144 -6.12 -2.49 -9.51
C PHE A 144 -5.79 -1.05 -9.13
N GLU A 145 -4.94 -0.81 -8.13
CA GLU A 145 -4.49 0.52 -7.75
C GLU A 145 -3.90 1.29 -8.93
N GLN A 146 -3.02 0.62 -9.69
CA GLN A 146 -2.45 1.19 -10.91
C GLN A 146 -3.51 1.47 -11.97
N MET A 147 -4.46 0.55 -12.15
CA MET A 147 -5.56 0.73 -13.10
C MET A 147 -6.44 1.94 -12.71
N TYR A 148 -6.76 2.12 -11.43
CA TYR A 148 -7.55 3.28 -10.98
C TYR A 148 -6.80 4.60 -11.13
N LEU A 149 -5.49 4.63 -10.89
CA LEU A 149 -4.69 5.83 -11.11
C LEU A 149 -4.60 6.21 -12.60
N GLU A 150 -4.50 5.21 -13.48
CA GLU A 150 -4.53 5.43 -14.93
C GLU A 150 -5.90 5.95 -15.38
N ILE A 151 -7.00 5.34 -14.92
CA ILE A 151 -8.35 5.82 -15.19
C ILE A 151 -8.55 7.25 -14.66
N LEU A 152 -8.10 7.54 -13.44
CA LEU A 152 -8.16 8.89 -12.89
C LEU A 152 -7.51 9.89 -13.86
N LEU A 153 -6.30 9.58 -14.33
CA LEU A 153 -5.57 10.42 -15.27
C LEU A 153 -6.26 10.51 -16.64
N ASP A 154 -6.78 9.41 -17.17
CA ASP A 154 -7.43 9.36 -18.49
C ASP A 154 -8.68 10.25 -18.56
N TYR A 155 -9.41 10.39 -17.43
CA TYR A 155 -10.77 10.96 -17.41
C TYR A 155 -10.90 12.24 -16.56
N ILE A 156 -9.87 12.70 -15.84
CA ILE A 156 -9.95 13.90 -14.98
C ILE A 156 -10.25 15.21 -15.73
N ASP A 157 -9.96 15.28 -17.03
CA ASP A 157 -10.27 16.42 -17.92
C ASP A 157 -11.69 16.36 -18.51
N GLU A 158 -12.41 15.24 -18.37
CA GLU A 158 -13.81 15.14 -18.79
C GLU A 158 -14.75 15.81 -17.78
N GLU A 159 -15.80 16.48 -18.26
CA GLU A 159 -16.67 17.32 -17.43
C GLU A 159 -17.35 16.55 -16.27
N ASP A 160 -17.95 15.40 -16.56
CA ASP A 160 -18.64 14.58 -15.55
C ASP A 160 -17.66 14.05 -14.49
N PHE A 161 -16.63 13.33 -14.93
CA PHE A 161 -15.66 12.69 -14.05
C PHE A 161 -14.79 13.72 -13.30
N GLY A 162 -14.31 14.75 -13.99
CA GLY A 162 -13.60 15.89 -13.41
C GLY A 162 -14.44 16.65 -12.39
N GLY A 163 -15.76 16.73 -12.59
CA GLY A 163 -16.72 17.27 -11.62
C GLY A 163 -16.76 16.44 -10.33
N HIS A 164 -16.82 15.11 -10.43
CA HIS A 164 -16.71 14.21 -9.27
C HIS A 164 -15.37 14.37 -8.55
N PHE A 165 -14.25 14.43 -9.29
CA PHE A 165 -12.94 14.64 -8.68
C PHE A 165 -12.87 15.98 -7.96
N SER A 166 -13.37 17.05 -8.57
CA SER A 166 -13.35 18.40 -8.01
C SER A 166 -14.08 18.51 -6.66
N ARG A 167 -15.18 17.77 -6.47
CA ARG A 167 -15.94 17.72 -5.21
C ARG A 167 -15.37 16.74 -4.18
N SER A 168 -14.55 15.78 -4.60
CA SER A 168 -13.95 14.77 -3.70
C SER A 168 -12.85 15.35 -2.79
N ALA A 169 -12.36 14.56 -1.83
CA ALA A 169 -11.14 14.88 -1.09
C ALA A 169 -9.85 14.74 -1.94
N GLY A 170 -9.95 14.15 -3.13
CA GLY A 170 -8.82 13.82 -3.99
C GLY A 170 -8.09 12.55 -3.54
N VAL A 171 -6.84 12.40 -3.97
CA VAL A 171 -5.99 11.25 -3.63
C VAL A 171 -5.02 11.60 -2.50
N CYS A 172 -4.71 10.61 -1.65
CA CYS A 172 -3.71 10.76 -0.60
C CYS A 172 -2.30 10.97 -1.18
N PHE A 173 -1.39 11.51 -0.38
CA PHE A 173 -0.01 11.75 -0.76
C PHE A 173 0.70 10.49 -1.28
N PRO A 174 0.57 9.30 -0.65
CA PRO A 174 1.07 8.05 -1.22
C PRO A 174 0.53 7.75 -2.64
N HIS A 175 -0.77 7.87 -2.88
CA HIS A 175 -1.33 7.61 -4.22
C HIS A 175 -0.96 8.68 -5.24
N LEU A 176 -0.80 9.94 -4.82
CA LEU A 176 -0.27 10.99 -5.69
C LEU A 176 1.18 10.69 -6.10
N THR A 177 2.04 10.30 -5.16
CA THR A 177 3.44 9.97 -5.47
C THR A 177 3.57 8.76 -6.39
N ILE A 178 2.70 7.75 -6.24
CA ILE A 178 2.62 6.62 -7.16
C ILE A 178 2.21 7.11 -8.56
N ALA A 179 1.21 7.97 -8.66
CA ALA A 179 0.77 8.53 -9.95
C ALA A 179 1.91 9.30 -10.66
N ILE A 180 2.60 10.18 -9.93
CA ILE A 180 3.74 10.96 -10.45
C ILE A 180 4.87 10.04 -10.90
N GLY A 181 5.27 9.07 -10.07
CA GLY A 181 6.39 8.18 -10.37
C GLY A 181 6.10 7.22 -11.53
N LYS A 182 4.84 6.80 -11.70
CA LYS A 182 4.46 5.79 -12.70
C LYS A 182 4.03 6.40 -14.03
N TYR A 183 3.47 7.61 -14.04
CA TYR A 183 2.89 8.24 -15.23
C TYR A 183 3.47 9.63 -15.54
N PRO A 184 4.81 9.85 -15.52
CA PRO A 184 5.42 11.18 -15.64
C PRO A 184 5.10 11.91 -16.97
N GLY A 185 4.77 11.17 -18.04
CA GLY A 185 4.43 11.74 -19.35
C GLY A 185 2.94 11.81 -19.66
N HIS A 186 2.06 11.52 -18.70
CA HIS A 186 0.61 11.53 -18.94
C HIS A 186 0.08 12.96 -19.09
N ARG A 187 -0.70 13.23 -20.15
CA ARG A 187 -1.18 14.59 -20.50
C ARG A 187 -1.89 15.33 -19.36
N ASN A 188 -2.61 14.58 -18.52
CA ASN A 188 -3.40 15.11 -17.41
C ASN A 188 -2.69 15.08 -16.05
N LEU A 189 -1.41 14.70 -15.97
CA LEU A 189 -0.70 14.62 -14.70
C LEU A 189 -0.60 16.01 -14.02
N GLU A 190 -0.29 17.05 -14.79
CA GLU A 190 -0.21 18.42 -14.26
C GLU A 190 -1.58 18.90 -13.74
N LEU A 191 -2.66 18.56 -14.45
CA LEU A 191 -4.03 18.85 -14.02
C LEU A 191 -4.36 18.16 -12.69
N LEU A 192 -3.98 16.89 -12.52
CA LEU A 192 -4.14 16.16 -11.26
C LEU A 192 -3.38 16.84 -10.12
N ILE A 193 -2.09 17.16 -10.33
CA ILE A 193 -1.24 17.82 -9.31
C ILE A 193 -1.83 19.17 -8.91
N LYS A 194 -2.19 20.00 -9.89
CA LYS A 194 -2.77 21.33 -9.65
C LYS A 194 -4.09 21.25 -8.88
N SER A 195 -4.95 20.29 -9.24
CA SER A 195 -6.24 20.08 -8.59
C SER A 195 -6.06 19.54 -7.16
N GLN A 196 -5.10 18.63 -6.94
CA GLN A 196 -4.80 18.09 -5.62
C GLN A 196 -4.17 19.14 -4.69
N LYS A 197 -3.28 19.99 -5.22
CA LYS A 197 -2.66 21.10 -4.46
C LYS A 197 -3.71 22.02 -3.84
N LYS A 198 -4.70 22.46 -4.62
CA LYS A 198 -5.80 23.32 -4.13
C LYS A 198 -6.57 22.68 -2.98
N LYS A 199 -6.85 21.38 -3.06
CA LYS A 199 -7.54 20.63 -2.00
C LYS A 199 -6.72 20.59 -0.71
N TRP A 200 -5.40 20.40 -0.82
CA TRP A 200 -4.51 20.41 0.34
C TRP A 200 -4.31 21.81 0.93
N GLU A 201 -4.33 22.87 0.12
CA GLU A 201 -4.33 24.25 0.60
C GLU A 201 -5.57 24.54 1.45
N SER A 202 -6.76 24.09 1.01
CA SER A 202 -8.00 24.17 1.80
C SER A 202 -7.89 23.40 3.11
N LEU A 203 -7.46 22.13 3.06
CA LEU A 203 -7.30 21.30 4.26
C LEU A 203 -6.27 21.90 5.24
N ARG A 204 -5.20 22.50 4.74
CA ARG A 204 -4.19 23.19 5.55
C ARG A 204 -4.77 24.42 6.25
N ALA A 205 -5.62 25.19 5.56
CA ALA A 205 -6.30 26.34 6.17
C ALA A 205 -7.27 25.89 7.27
N GLU A 206 -8.03 24.81 7.04
CA GLU A 206 -8.89 24.21 8.05
C GLU A 206 -8.09 23.70 9.27
N LEU A 207 -6.94 23.04 9.05
CA LEU A 207 -6.05 22.65 10.14
C LEU A 207 -5.52 23.85 10.93
N ALA A 208 -5.17 24.94 10.25
CA ALA A 208 -4.71 26.16 10.92
C ALA A 208 -5.82 26.75 11.81
N GLU A 209 -7.07 26.71 11.34
CA GLU A 209 -8.22 27.15 12.13
C GLU A 209 -8.51 26.22 13.31
N PHE A 210 -8.40 24.90 13.12
CA PHE A 210 -8.49 23.92 14.20
C PHE A 210 -7.46 24.20 15.30
N ILE A 211 -6.21 24.48 14.92
CA ILE A 211 -5.14 24.83 15.86
C ILE A 211 -5.44 26.15 16.57
N ARG A 212 -5.87 27.19 15.83
CA ARG A 212 -6.20 28.51 16.38
C ARG A 212 -7.31 28.42 17.44
N LYS A 213 -8.41 27.73 17.13
CA LYS A 213 -9.55 27.59 18.06
C LYS A 213 -9.26 26.72 19.29
N ASN A 214 -8.14 25.99 19.29
CA ASN A 214 -7.70 25.23 20.45
C ASN A 214 -6.90 26.09 21.45
N ASP A 215 -6.50 27.32 21.07
CA ASP A 215 -6.03 28.32 22.03
C ASP A 215 -7.20 28.75 22.93
N TYR A 216 -6.96 28.79 24.25
CA TYR A 216 -7.97 29.13 25.25
C TYR A 216 -8.69 30.46 24.93
N LYS A 217 -8.00 31.41 24.28
CA LYS A 217 -8.55 32.71 23.86
C LYS A 217 -9.73 32.59 22.91
N TYR A 218 -9.71 31.59 22.04
CA TYR A 218 -10.71 31.37 20.98
C TYR A 218 -11.59 30.14 21.24
N SER A 219 -11.44 29.52 22.41
CA SER A 219 -12.16 28.28 22.79
C SER A 219 -13.69 28.42 22.87
N HIS A 220 -14.19 29.66 22.95
CA HIS A 220 -15.62 29.98 22.98
C HIS A 220 -16.25 30.08 21.58
N GLU A 221 -15.44 30.16 20.52
CA GLU A 221 -15.94 30.19 19.16
C GLU A 221 -16.55 28.84 18.75
N PRO A 222 -17.65 28.82 17.98
CA PRO A 222 -18.26 27.58 17.54
C PRO A 222 -17.32 26.81 16.59
N ARG A 223 -17.31 25.48 16.73
CA ARG A 223 -16.59 24.59 15.80
C ARG A 223 -17.34 24.48 14.47
N GLY A 224 -16.58 24.41 13.38
CA GLY A 224 -17.07 24.21 12.02
C GLY A 224 -16.41 23.00 11.34
N ALA A 225 -16.19 23.12 10.02
CA ALA A 225 -15.59 22.08 9.18
C ALA A 225 -14.16 21.69 9.61
N GLU A 226 -13.46 22.58 10.33
CA GLU A 226 -12.13 22.33 10.87
C GLU A 226 -12.09 21.23 11.94
N SER A 227 -13.23 20.93 12.58
CA SER A 227 -13.32 20.06 13.76
C SER A 227 -12.79 18.64 13.55
N ASP A 228 -12.87 18.12 12.32
CA ASP A 228 -12.37 16.80 11.91
C ASP A 228 -11.15 16.87 10.98
N SER A 229 -10.63 18.07 10.70
CA SER A 229 -9.53 18.29 9.74
C SER A 229 -8.28 17.49 10.08
N TRP A 230 -7.98 17.29 11.37
CA TRP A 230 -6.89 16.45 11.86
C TRP A 230 -7.08 14.96 11.54
N LYS A 231 -8.32 14.46 11.44
CA LYS A 231 -8.58 13.08 11.00
C LYS A 231 -8.42 12.95 9.50
N ARG A 232 -8.97 13.91 8.74
CA ARG A 232 -8.84 13.96 7.28
C ARG A 232 -7.38 14.09 6.86
N SER A 233 -6.56 14.82 7.62
CA SER A 233 -5.12 14.95 7.34
C SER A 233 -4.34 13.67 7.56
N LEU A 234 -4.71 12.82 8.54
CA LEU A 234 -4.11 11.50 8.73
C LEU A 234 -4.27 10.65 7.48
N GLU A 235 -5.50 10.52 6.96
CA GLU A 235 -5.73 9.76 5.73
C GLU A 235 -5.06 10.41 4.51
N MET A 236 -5.06 11.73 4.44
CA MET A 236 -4.47 12.42 3.30
C MET A 236 -2.95 12.27 3.24
N LEU A 237 -2.27 12.24 4.39
CA LEU A 237 -0.81 12.13 4.45
C LEU A 237 -0.31 10.68 4.48
N ALA A 238 -0.98 9.80 5.23
CA ALA A 238 -0.56 8.41 5.41
C ALA A 238 -1.31 7.41 4.52
N GLY A 239 -2.42 7.83 3.91
CA GLY A 239 -3.39 6.93 3.29
C GLY A 239 -4.36 6.33 4.30
N LYS A 240 -5.31 5.54 3.81
CA LYS A 240 -6.28 4.84 4.66
C LYS A 240 -5.56 3.78 5.49
N ARG A 241 -6.03 3.59 6.72
CA ARG A 241 -5.47 2.65 7.69
C ARG A 241 -5.21 1.27 7.04
N GLU A 242 -4.02 0.74 7.26
CA GLU A 242 -3.56 -0.59 6.83
C GLU A 242 -3.41 -0.81 5.31
N VAL A 243 -3.90 0.09 4.44
CA VAL A 243 -3.71 -0.01 2.98
C VAL A 243 -2.23 0.04 2.60
N PHE A 244 -1.45 0.83 3.34
CA PHE A 244 0.00 0.87 3.19
C PHE A 244 0.66 0.06 4.31
N PRO A 245 1.74 -0.67 3.99
CA PRO A 245 2.45 -1.45 5.00
C PRO A 245 3.01 -0.53 6.09
N ASN A 246 2.80 -0.90 7.36
CA ASN A 246 3.50 -0.27 8.47
C ASN A 246 5.01 -0.58 8.31
N GLN A 247 5.83 0.43 8.04
CA GLN A 247 7.28 0.30 7.98
C GLN A 247 7.85 0.15 9.41
N VAL A 248 7.54 -0.94 10.11
CA VAL A 248 8.14 -1.24 11.44
C VAL A 248 9.46 -1.99 11.29
N VAL A 249 9.76 -2.49 10.08
CA VAL A 249 11.05 -3.10 9.78
C VAL A 249 12.00 -2.01 9.33
N GLY A 250 12.85 -1.53 10.26
CA GLY A 250 13.98 -0.68 9.90
C GLY A 250 14.76 -1.33 8.76
N LYS A 251 14.92 -0.59 7.66
CA LYS A 251 15.65 -0.97 6.43
C LYS A 251 16.69 -2.06 6.70
N LEU A 252 16.40 -3.31 6.31
CA LEU A 252 17.40 -4.34 6.16
C LEU A 252 17.51 -4.81 4.69
N ASP A 253 17.06 -3.99 3.73
CA ASP A 253 17.06 -4.38 2.33
C ASP A 253 17.04 -3.12 1.46
N GLY A 254 18.10 -2.89 0.70
CA GLY A 254 18.26 -1.78 -0.24
C GLY A 254 17.39 -1.88 -1.50
N SER A 255 16.15 -2.38 -1.40
CA SER A 255 15.24 -2.55 -2.54
C SER A 255 13.80 -2.10 -2.29
N ALA A 256 13.57 -1.30 -1.24
CA ALA A 256 12.32 -0.56 -1.04
C ALA A 256 12.57 0.96 -0.90
N GLY A 257 13.52 1.47 -1.69
CA GLY A 257 13.93 2.88 -1.74
C GLY A 257 14.05 3.37 -3.18
N VAL A 258 12.95 3.31 -3.92
CA VAL A 258 12.70 4.14 -5.10
C VAL A 258 11.26 4.57 -4.85
N PHE A 259 11.00 5.76 -4.34
CA PHE A 259 10.99 7.05 -5.00
C PHE A 259 11.16 8.16 -3.94
N ILE A 260 11.53 9.36 -4.38
CA ILE A 260 11.92 10.57 -3.61
C ILE A 260 13.44 10.69 -3.42
N ASP A 261 14.20 10.76 -4.51
CA ASP A 261 15.57 11.33 -4.46
C ASP A 261 15.98 12.08 -5.75
N LYS A 262 15.05 12.42 -6.66
CA LYS A 262 15.40 13.12 -7.91
C LYS A 262 14.42 14.18 -8.42
N VAL A 263 13.54 14.71 -7.59
CA VAL A 263 12.75 15.89 -7.98
C VAL A 263 12.79 16.86 -6.83
N LEU A 264 13.76 17.77 -6.86
CA LEU A 264 13.81 19.12 -6.28
C LEU A 264 15.29 19.54 -6.23
N ASP A 265 15.81 20.08 -7.34
CA ASP A 265 16.71 21.25 -7.27
C ASP A 265 16.80 21.93 -8.66
N PRO A 266 16.01 22.97 -8.95
CA PRO A 266 16.33 23.94 -9.97
C PRO A 266 16.99 25.16 -9.30
N GLU A 267 18.24 25.43 -9.70
CA GLU A 267 18.86 26.75 -9.68
C GLU A 267 18.91 27.50 -8.34
N ASP A 268 20.01 27.33 -7.60
CA ASP A 268 20.55 28.43 -6.81
C ASP A 268 22.09 28.42 -6.82
N LYS A 269 22.65 28.91 -7.93
CA LYS A 269 24.01 29.48 -7.99
C LYS A 269 24.04 30.65 -8.98
N LYS A 270 23.52 31.79 -8.51
CA LYS A 270 24.07 33.10 -8.86
C LYS A 270 25.06 33.48 -7.77
N GLU A 271 26.34 33.46 -8.11
CA GLU A 271 27.38 34.45 -7.77
C GLU A 271 28.69 34.03 -8.44
#